data_AF-A0A4Y9RM97-F1
#
_entry.id   AF-A0A4Y9RM97-F1
#
_cell.length_a   1.000
_cell.length_b   1.000
_cell.length_c   1.000
_cell.angle_alpha   90.00
_cell.angle_beta   90.00
_cell.angle_gamma   90.00
#
_symmetry.space_group_name_H-M   'P 1'
#
loop_
_entity.id
_entity.type
_entity.pdbx_description
1 polymer ?
#
loop_
_entity_poly.entity_id
_entity_poly.type
_entity_poly.pdbx_seq_one_letter_code
_entity_poly.pdbx_strand_id
1 'polypeptide(L)'
;MDTHSSHSAARPGAREAILALEPEILAAIEGTEQGAFAFEQANMKGPSHIAAIIAIDEDDQPSNMVSFHAYVEIEDADEHQVEAELRATCERLPLDGKGWRAVRLDVIDAGPLPMGG
;
A
#
# COMPACT_ATOMS: atom_id res chain seq x y z
N MET A 1 23.38 18.48 -32.71
CA MET A 1 22.77 17.13 -32.68
C MET A 1 21.98 17.05 -31.41
N ASP A 2 20.70 16.81 -31.61
CA ASP A 2 19.60 17.13 -30.73
C ASP A 2 19.41 16.14 -29.58
N THR A 3 19.01 16.73 -28.44
CA THR A 3 18.03 16.25 -27.46
C THR A 3 18.00 14.78 -27.06
N HIS A 4 18.43 14.50 -25.82
CA HIS A 4 17.65 13.66 -24.90
C HIS A 4 17.71 14.26 -23.49
N SER A 5 17.04 15.41 -23.32
CA SER A 5 16.47 15.73 -22.02
C SER A 5 15.27 14.81 -21.83
N SER A 6 15.53 13.58 -21.35
CA SER A 6 14.47 12.78 -20.76
C SER A 6 14.05 13.49 -19.48
N HIS A 7 13.09 14.42 -19.61
CA HIS A 7 12.18 14.74 -18.52
C HIS A 7 11.44 13.43 -18.21
N SER A 8 12.08 12.55 -17.43
CA SER A 8 11.33 11.56 -16.68
C SER A 8 10.43 12.39 -15.79
N ALA A 9 9.15 12.50 -16.15
CA ALA A 9 8.14 12.82 -15.16
C ALA A 9 8.47 11.95 -13.94
N ALA A 10 8.61 12.56 -12.76
CA ALA A 10 8.92 11.81 -11.56
C ALA A 10 7.92 10.66 -11.49
N ARG A 11 8.42 9.42 -11.45
CA ARG A 11 7.53 8.25 -11.34
C ARG A 11 6.71 8.48 -10.08
N PRO A 12 5.38 8.40 -10.16
CA PRO A 12 4.58 8.46 -8.95
C PRO A 12 4.92 7.21 -8.14
N GLY A 13 5.48 7.40 -6.94
CA GLY A 13 6.09 6.31 -6.16
C GLY A 13 5.07 5.42 -5.48
N ALA A 14 5.49 4.22 -5.03
CA ALA A 14 4.63 3.25 -4.34
C ALA A 14 3.79 3.88 -3.21
N ARG A 15 4.39 4.79 -2.43
CA ARG A 15 3.71 5.48 -1.34
C ARG A 15 2.44 6.22 -1.80
N GLU A 16 2.47 6.84 -2.97
CA GLU A 16 1.31 7.57 -3.50
C GLU A 16 0.18 6.60 -3.88
N ALA A 17 0.53 5.49 -4.54
CA ALA A 17 -0.44 4.45 -4.89
C ALA A 17 -1.07 3.80 -3.65
N ILE A 18 -0.25 3.48 -2.63
CA ILE A 18 -0.71 2.88 -1.38
C ILE A 18 -1.73 3.79 -0.69
N LEU A 19 -1.44 5.09 -0.54
CA LEU A 19 -2.36 6.02 0.12
C LEU A 19 -3.65 6.25 -0.68
N ALA A 20 -3.56 6.28 -2.01
CA ALA A 20 -4.74 6.41 -2.86
C ALA A 20 -5.64 5.17 -2.83
N LEU A 21 -5.05 3.99 -2.59
CA LEU A 21 -5.72 2.70 -2.53
C LEU A 21 -5.96 2.21 -1.09
N GLU A 22 -5.76 3.06 -0.08
CA GLU A 22 -5.84 2.66 1.34
C GLU A 22 -7.10 1.84 1.66
N PRO A 23 -8.34 2.25 1.28
CA PRO A 23 -9.53 1.45 1.56
C PRO A 23 -9.50 0.05 0.92
N GLU A 24 -8.93 -0.07 -0.29
CA GLU A 24 -8.82 -1.36 -1.00
C GLU A 24 -7.77 -2.25 -0.34
N ILE A 25 -6.64 -1.67 0.11
CA ILE A 25 -5.59 -2.38 0.83
C ILE A 25 -6.09 -2.90 2.17
N LEU A 26 -6.77 -2.07 2.96
CA LEU A 26 -7.37 -2.50 4.23
C LEU A 26 -8.34 -3.67 4.03
N ALA A 27 -9.26 -3.53 3.08
CA ALA A 27 -10.21 -4.59 2.75
C ALA A 27 -9.53 -5.89 2.28
N ALA A 28 -8.44 -5.78 1.51
CA ALA A 28 -7.68 -6.95 1.06
C ALA A 28 -6.99 -7.67 2.23
N ILE A 29 -6.42 -6.92 3.18
CA ILE A 29 -5.75 -7.48 4.36
C ILE A 29 -6.78 -8.17 5.25
N GLU A 30 -7.87 -7.49 5.63
CA GLU A 30 -8.97 -8.06 6.41
C GLU A 30 -9.63 -9.27 5.72
N GLY A 31 -9.59 -9.32 4.39
CA GLY A 31 -10.11 -10.42 3.59
C GLY A 31 -9.27 -11.72 3.67
N THR A 32 -8.05 -11.66 4.19
CA THR A 32 -7.21 -12.85 4.42
C THR A 32 -7.45 -13.45 5.80
N GLU A 33 -7.23 -14.76 5.96
CA GLU A 33 -7.33 -15.43 7.27
C GLU A 33 -6.33 -14.84 8.28
N GLN A 34 -5.09 -14.58 7.84
CA GLN A 34 -4.05 -13.97 8.68
C GLN A 34 -4.41 -12.54 9.07
N GLY A 35 -4.88 -11.71 8.14
CA GLY A 35 -5.27 -10.33 8.43
C GLY A 35 -6.48 -10.27 9.36
N ALA A 36 -7.53 -11.06 9.11
CA ALA A 36 -8.69 -11.13 10.02
C ALA A 36 -8.26 -11.52 11.44
N PHE A 37 -7.39 -12.53 11.58
CA PHE A 37 -6.84 -12.93 12.87
C PHE A 37 -5.98 -11.82 13.52
N ALA A 38 -5.15 -11.13 12.74
CA ALA A 38 -4.32 -10.04 13.24
C ALA A 38 -5.18 -8.88 13.78
N PHE A 39 -6.23 -8.48 13.05
CA PHE A 39 -7.16 -7.44 13.51
C PHE A 39 -7.88 -7.85 14.79
N GLU A 40 -8.30 -9.11 14.91
CA GLU A 40 -8.92 -9.64 16.13
C GLU A 40 -7.93 -9.62 17.32
N GLN A 41 -6.70 -10.10 17.13
CA GLN A 41 -5.68 -10.16 18.18
C GLN A 41 -5.19 -8.79 18.64
N ALA A 42 -5.02 -7.86 17.69
CA ALA A 42 -4.71 -6.47 18.00
C ALA A 42 -5.90 -5.75 18.67
N ASN A 43 -7.09 -6.37 18.69
CA ASN A 43 -8.31 -5.79 19.23
C ASN A 43 -8.64 -4.45 18.53
N MET A 44 -8.46 -4.43 17.21
CA MET A 44 -8.76 -3.28 16.36
C MET A 44 -10.24 -2.91 16.46
N LYS A 45 -10.52 -1.63 16.72
CA LYS A 45 -11.88 -1.11 16.92
C LYS A 45 -12.17 0.04 15.98
N GLY A 46 -13.20 -0.15 15.17
CA GLY A 46 -13.73 0.92 14.32
C GLY A 46 -12.84 1.18 13.10
N PRO A 47 -12.89 2.41 12.53
CA PRO A 47 -12.14 2.73 11.33
C PRO A 47 -10.62 2.66 11.55
N SER A 48 -9.92 2.04 10.61
CA SER A 48 -8.46 1.96 10.58
C SER A 48 -7.90 2.74 9.39
N HIS A 49 -6.62 3.10 9.46
CA HIS A 49 -5.89 3.82 8.40
C HIS A 49 -4.44 3.35 8.33
N ILE A 50 -3.74 3.64 7.22
CA ILE A 50 -2.32 3.30 7.09
C ILE A 50 -1.48 4.40 7.74
N ALA A 51 -0.84 4.08 8.86
CA ALA A 51 -0.03 4.99 9.66
C ALA A 51 1.43 5.08 9.14
N ALA A 52 2.02 3.94 8.76
CA ALA A 52 3.39 3.87 8.25
C ALA A 52 3.49 3.04 6.97
N ILE A 53 4.44 3.41 6.12
CA ILE A 53 4.70 2.75 4.83
C ILE A 53 6.21 2.64 4.63
N ILE A 54 6.71 1.41 4.49
CA ILE A 54 8.04 1.12 3.97
C ILE A 54 7.84 0.39 2.64
N ALA A 55 8.10 1.08 1.53
CA ALA A 55 7.91 0.52 0.20
C ALA A 55 9.22 0.51 -0.60
N ILE A 56 9.42 -0.57 -1.34
CA ILE A 56 10.52 -0.75 -2.29
C ILE A 56 9.88 -0.83 -3.67
N ASP A 57 10.13 0.19 -4.49
CA ASP A 57 9.72 0.20 -5.89
C ASP A 57 10.47 -0.92 -6.64
N GLU A 58 9.75 -1.70 -7.42
CA GLU A 58 10.33 -2.68 -8.33
C GLU A 58 10.63 -2.00 -9.67
N ASP A 59 11.88 -2.12 -10.14
CA ASP A 59 12.29 -1.56 -11.42
C ASP A 59 11.66 -2.31 -12.61
N ASP A 60 11.60 -1.64 -13.77
CA ASP A 60 11.11 -2.14 -15.07
C ASP A 60 9.57 -2.17 -15.25
N GLN A 61 8.92 -1.02 -15.03
CA GLN A 61 7.50 -0.83 -15.33
C GLN A 61 7.26 0.30 -16.34
N PRO A 62 6.15 0.24 -17.12
CA PRO A 62 5.66 1.36 -17.90
C PRO A 62 5.51 2.64 -17.05
N SER A 63 5.62 3.82 -17.67
CA SER A 63 5.58 5.11 -16.95
C SER A 63 4.27 5.40 -16.22
N ASN A 64 3.18 4.70 -16.55
CA ASN A 64 1.89 4.78 -15.88
C ASN A 64 1.66 3.66 -14.85
N MET A 65 2.65 2.82 -14.59
CA MET A 65 2.56 1.70 -13.65
C MET A 65 3.61 1.82 -12.57
N VAL A 66 3.27 1.31 -11.38
CA VAL A 66 4.20 1.11 -10.28
C VAL A 66 4.00 -0.29 -9.74
N SER A 67 5.08 -1.04 -9.64
CA SER A 67 5.12 -2.31 -8.91
C SER A 67 5.94 -2.10 -7.65
N PHE A 68 5.51 -2.68 -6.54
CA PHE A 68 6.20 -2.51 -5.27
C PHE A 68 6.02 -3.70 -4.35
N HIS A 69 7.00 -3.84 -3.47
CA HIS A 69 6.93 -4.64 -2.26
C HIS A 69 6.89 -3.69 -1.07
N ALA A 70 5.89 -3.80 -0.19
CA ALA A 70 5.71 -2.88 0.92
C ALA A 70 5.37 -3.58 2.23
N TYR A 71 5.80 -2.95 3.31
CA TYR A 71 5.32 -3.17 4.67
C TYR A 71 4.49 -1.96 5.07
N VAL A 72 3.29 -2.20 5.59
CA VAL A 72 2.40 -1.14 6.08
C VAL A 72 2.02 -1.40 7.53
N GLU A 73 1.92 -0.33 8.30
CA GLU A 73 1.33 -0.37 9.64
C GLU A 73 -0.06 0.26 9.57
N ILE A 74 -1.03 -0.45 10.14
CA ILE A 74 -2.43 -0.08 10.19
C ILE A 74 -2.76 0.26 11.63
N GLU A 75 -3.40 1.41 11.84
CA GLU A 75 -3.71 1.91 13.18
C GLU A 75 -5.19 2.33 13.29
N ASP A 76 -5.81 2.08 14.44
CA ASP A 76 -7.13 2.61 14.81
C ASP A 76 -7.01 3.86 15.72
N ALA A 77 -8.14 4.39 16.19
CA ALA A 77 -8.14 5.58 17.04
C ALA A 77 -7.61 5.34 18.48
N ASP A 78 -7.49 4.08 18.90
CA ASP A 78 -7.04 3.64 20.21
C ASP A 78 -5.56 3.18 20.17
N GLU A 79 -4.83 3.45 19.08
CA GLU A 79 -3.44 3.07 18.84
C GLU A 79 -3.21 1.54 18.82
N HIS A 80 -4.24 0.74 18.53
CA HIS A 80 -4.05 -0.67 18.21
C HIS A 80 -3.44 -0.79 16.81
N GLN A 81 -2.50 -1.72 16.64
CA GLN A 81 -1.69 -1.80 15.43
C GLN A 81 -1.65 -3.19 14.82
N VAL A 82 -1.67 -3.23 13.49
CA VAL A 82 -1.43 -4.41 12.66
C VAL A 82 -0.34 -4.07 11.65
N GLU A 83 0.62 -4.96 11.46
CA GLU A 83 1.54 -4.90 10.33
C GLU A 83 1.09 -5.84 9.21
N ALA A 84 1.35 -5.45 7.96
CA ALA A 84 1.14 -6.30 6.81
C ALA A 84 2.24 -6.14 5.77
N GLU A 85 2.66 -7.27 5.19
CA GLU A 85 3.53 -7.35 4.02
C GLU A 85 2.66 -7.54 2.78
N LEU A 86 2.89 -6.73 1.75
CA LEU A 86 2.09 -6.76 0.52
C LEU A 86 2.93 -6.49 -0.73
N ARG A 87 2.57 -7.17 -1.81
CA ARG A 87 3.08 -6.88 -3.16
C ARG A 87 1.95 -6.43 -4.04
N ALA A 88 2.18 -5.36 -4.79
CA ALA A 88 1.17 -4.84 -5.69
C ALA A 88 1.77 -4.32 -6.98
N THR A 89 0.93 -4.34 -8.01
CA THR A 89 1.13 -3.60 -9.25
C THR A 89 -0.07 -2.69 -9.42
N CYS A 90 0.18 -1.39 -9.50
CA CYS A 90 -0.85 -0.36 -9.64
C CYS A 90 -0.67 0.40 -10.94
N GLU A 91 -1.79 0.79 -11.54
CA GLU A 91 -1.82 1.62 -12.73
C GLU A 91 -2.44 2.99 -12.40
N ARG A 92 -1.79 4.06 -12.84
CA ARG A 92 -2.30 5.42 -12.74
C ARG A 92 -3.35 5.68 -13.81
N LEU A 93 -4.53 6.16 -13.39
CA LEU A 93 -5.66 6.43 -14.25
C LEU A 93 -5.53 7.80 -14.95
N PRO A 94 -5.96 7.92 -16.21
CA PRO A 94 -5.76 9.13 -17.03
C PRO A 94 -6.72 10.30 -16.72
N LEU A 95 -7.79 10.08 -15.92
CA LEU A 95 -8.90 11.03 -15.80
C LEU A 95 -8.58 12.30 -14.98
N ASP A 96 -7.58 12.26 -14.08
CA ASP A 96 -7.13 13.40 -13.28
C ASP A 96 -5.66 13.30 -12.82
N GLY A 97 -4.95 12.24 -13.22
CA GLY A 97 -3.58 11.95 -12.79
C GLY A 97 -3.44 11.66 -11.29
N LYS A 98 -4.54 11.51 -10.55
CA LYS A 98 -4.56 11.20 -9.12
C LYS A 98 -5.24 9.86 -8.82
N GLY A 99 -6.10 9.39 -9.70
CA GLY A 99 -6.71 8.08 -9.61
C GLY A 99 -5.68 6.97 -9.80
N TRP A 100 -5.76 5.95 -8.94
CA TRP A 100 -4.99 4.71 -9.04
C TRP A 100 -5.94 3.52 -9.12
N ARG A 101 -5.43 2.43 -9.67
CA ARG A 101 -6.10 1.14 -9.70
C ARG A 101 -5.10 0.04 -9.39
N ALA A 102 -5.41 -0.85 -8.45
CA ALA A 102 -4.66 -2.09 -8.31
C ALA A 102 -4.94 -3.00 -9.52
N VAL A 103 -3.88 -3.36 -10.24
CA VAL A 103 -3.89 -4.43 -11.26
C VAL A 103 -3.67 -5.78 -10.58
N ARG A 104 -2.82 -5.78 -9.55
CA ARG A 104 -2.55 -6.90 -8.67
C ARG A 104 -2.32 -6.37 -7.27
N LEU A 105 -2.86 -7.05 -6.27
CA LEU A 105 -2.62 -6.78 -4.86
C LEU A 105 -2.62 -8.13 -4.14
N ASP A 106 -1.45 -8.53 -3.68
CA ASP A 106 -1.26 -9.73 -2.88
C ASP A 106 -0.86 -9.34 -1.47
N VAL A 107 -1.60 -9.85 -0.49
CA VAL A 107 -1.20 -9.81 0.92
C VAL A 107 -0.34 -11.04 1.16
N ILE A 108 0.90 -10.82 1.58
CA ILE A 108 1.91 -11.87 1.78
C ILE A 108 1.88 -12.36 3.22
N ASP A 109 1.80 -11.43 4.16
CA ASP A 109 1.72 -11.73 5.60
C ASP A 109 0.99 -10.60 6.34
N ALA A 110 0.43 -10.93 7.50
CA ALA A 110 -0.18 -9.95 8.40
C ALA A 110 -0.10 -10.42 9.85
N GLY A 111 0.21 -9.50 10.76
CA GLY A 111 0.41 -9.81 12.18
C GLY A 111 -0.01 -8.67 13.10
N PRO A 112 -0.50 -8.98 14.31
CA PRO A 112 -0.77 -7.95 15.31
C PRO A 112 0.56 -7.39 15.84
N LEU A 113 0.64 -6.07 15.99
CA LEU A 113 1.76 -5.43 16.66
C LEU A 113 1.43 -5.20 18.15
N PRO A 114 2.39 -5.43 19.08
CA PRO A 114 2.19 -5.11 20.48
C PRO A 114 2.12 -3.59 20.68
N MET A 115 1.21 -3.13 21.54
CA MET A 115 1.12 -1.71 21.91
C MET A 115 2.45 -1.22 22.54
N GLY A 116 3.09 -0.24 21.92
CA GLY A 116 4.21 0.51 22.51
C GLY A 116 5.62 -0.02 22.24
N GLY A 117 5.92 -0.46 21.02
CA GLY A 117 7.29 -0.68 20.54
C GLY A 117 8.13 0.59 20.50
#